data_AF-A0A959L4S5-F1
#
_entry.id   AF-A0A959L4S5-F1
#
_cell.length_a   1.000
_cell.length_b   1.000
_cell.length_c   1.000
_cell.angle_alpha   90.00
_cell.angle_beta   90.00
_cell.angle_gamma   90.00
#
_symmetry.space_group_name_H-M   'P 1'
#
loop_
_entity.id
_entity.type
_entity.pdbx_description
1 polymer ?
#
loop_
_entity_poly.entity_id
_entity_poly.type
_entity_poly.pdbx_seq_one_letter_code
_entity_poly.pdbx_strand_id
1 'polypeptide(L)' 'QKAWIEHDVPQCGYCQAGQIMSAAALLKSKPSPSDEDIDMAMQGNICRCGTYVRIKAAIKSAAKNQ' A
#
# COMPACT_ATOMS: atom_id res chain seq x y z
N GLN A 1 0.22 8.64 -2.71
CA GLN A 1 -1.10 9.07 -2.16
C GLN A 1 -2.22 9.05 -3.20
N LYS A 2 -2.03 9.54 -4.45
CA LYS A 2 -3.07 9.47 -5.50
C LYS A 2 -3.71 8.08 -5.66
N ALA A 3 -2.90 7.01 -5.70
CA ALA A 3 -3.41 5.64 -5.80
C ALA A 3 -4.29 5.20 -4.60
N TRP A 4 -4.07 5.75 -3.40
CA TRP A 4 -4.93 5.44 -2.24
C TRP A 4 -6.36 5.99 -2.41
N ILE A 5 -6.48 7.12 -3.11
CA ILE A 5 -7.77 7.75 -3.44
C ILE A 5 -8.43 6.97 -4.58
N GLU A 6 -7.67 6.67 -5.63
CA GLU A 6 -8.15 5.92 -6.80
C GLU A 6 -8.76 4.56 -6.42
N HIS A 7 -8.16 3.87 -5.45
CA HIS A 7 -8.59 2.53 -5.01
C HIS A 7 -9.53 2.54 -3.80
N ASP A 8 -10.01 3.72 -3.35
CA ASP A 8 -10.88 3.86 -2.18
C ASP A 8 -10.38 3.02 -0.97
N VAL A 9 -9.10 3.20 -0.65
CA VAL A 9 -8.42 2.34 0.34
C VAL A 9 -8.86 2.61 1.78
N PRO A 10 -8.94 3.87 2.25
CA PRO A 10 -9.29 4.15 3.64
C PRO A 10 -10.75 3.82 3.95
N GLN A 11 -10.97 3.08 5.04
CA GLN A 11 -12.26 3.09 5.76
C GLN A 11 -12.14 4.01 6.99
N CYS A 12 -11.69 3.49 8.13
CA CYS A 12 -11.49 4.30 9.34
C CYS A 12 -10.26 5.23 9.28
N GLY A 13 -9.38 5.05 8.29
CA GLY A 13 -8.18 5.89 8.09
C GLY A 13 -7.00 5.61 9.03
N TYR A 14 -7.21 4.96 10.19
CA TYR A 14 -6.20 4.89 11.25
C TYR A 14 -4.84 4.31 10.83
N CYS A 15 -4.83 3.19 10.10
CA CYS A 15 -3.59 2.54 9.68
C CYS A 15 -2.97 3.13 8.40
N GLN A 16 -3.65 4.05 7.71
CA GLN A 16 -3.32 4.40 6.32
C GLN A 16 -2.00 5.17 6.21
N ALA A 17 -1.66 6.01 7.20
CA ALA A 17 -0.38 6.72 7.22
C ALA A 17 0.80 5.75 7.26
N GLY A 18 0.76 4.73 8.13
CA GLY A 18 1.79 3.68 8.20
C GLY A 18 1.91 2.90 6.90
N GLN A 19 0.78 2.47 6.34
CA GLN A 19 0.73 1.76 5.06
C GLN A 19 1.33 2.57 3.91
N ILE A 20 1.01 3.87 3.82
CA ILE A 20 1.54 4.77 2.78
C ILE A 20 3.05 4.94 2.93
N MET A 21 3.56 5.11 4.15
CA MET A 21 5.00 5.29 4.38
C MET A 21 5.79 4.02 4.07
N SER A 22 5.30 2.85 4.50
CA SER A 22 5.92 1.57 4.13
C SER A 22 5.87 1.31 2.63
N ALA A 23 4.77 1.66 1.97
CA ALA A 23 4.65 1.55 0.51
C ALA A 23 5.63 2.47 -0.21
N ALA A 24 5.77 3.72 0.23
CA ALA A 24 6.72 4.66 -0.35
C ALA A 24 8.17 4.17 -0.17
N ALA A 25 8.51 3.60 0.99
CA ALA A 25 9.83 3.01 1.23
C ALA A 25 10.09 1.80 0.33
N LEU A 26 9.11 0.90 0.17
CA LEU A 26 9.19 -0.24 -0.73
C LEU A 26 9.40 0.21 -2.19
N LEU A 27 8.57 1.13 -2.70
CA LEU A 27 8.67 1.59 -4.09
C LEU A 27 9.94 2.39 -4.37
N LYS A 28 10.55 2.99 -3.35
CA LYS A 28 11.86 3.63 -3.48
C LYS A 28 12.99 2.60 -3.67
N SER A 29 12.93 1.45 -2.99
CA SER A 29 13.96 0.41 -3.10
C SER A 29 13.70 -0.60 -4.22
N LYS A 30 12.44 -0.88 -4.53
CA LYS A 30 11.98 -1.83 -5.53
C LYS A 30 10.80 -1.23 -6.32
N PRO A 31 11.07 -0.52 -7.43
CA PRO A 31 10.04 0.17 -8.22
C PRO A 31 8.99 -0.75 -8.84
N SER A 32 9.31 -2.03 -9.08
CA SER A 32 8.39 -3.05 -9.60
C SER A 32 8.30 -4.24 -8.63
N PRO A 33 7.60 -4.10 -7.50
CA PRO A 33 7.48 -5.17 -6.51
C PRO A 33 6.51 -6.27 -6.97
N SER A 34 6.77 -7.51 -6.57
CA SER A 34 5.84 -8.65 -6.66
C SER A 34 4.77 -8.58 -5.56
N ASP A 35 3.78 -9.47 -5.61
CA ASP A 35 2.78 -9.57 -4.56
C ASP A 35 3.38 -9.97 -3.22
N GLU A 36 4.33 -10.88 -3.23
CA GLU A 36 5.06 -11.34 -2.05
C GLU A 36 5.87 -10.22 -1.43
N ASP A 37 6.52 -9.37 -2.25
CA ASP A 37 7.26 -8.20 -1.74
C ASP A 37 6.33 -7.21 -1.02
N ILE A 38 5.14 -6.97 -1.57
CA ILE A 38 4.14 -6.09 -0.97
C ILE A 38 3.67 -6.68 0.35
N ASP A 39 3.31 -7.97 0.37
CA ASP A 39 2.84 -8.63 1.58
C ASP A 39 3.90 -8.60 2.68
N MET A 40 5.17 -8.90 2.36
CA MET A 40 6.28 -8.81 3.29
C MET A 40 6.49 -7.40 3.83
N ALA A 41 6.49 -6.38 2.96
CA ALA A 41 6.69 -4.99 3.37
C ALA A 41 5.56 -4.47 4.27
N MET A 42 4.34 -4.99 4.11
CA MET A 42 3.17 -4.56 4.87
C MET A 42 2.93 -5.36 6.16
N GLN A 43 3.71 -6.40 6.48
CA GLN A 43 3.51 -7.24 7.68
C GLN A 43 3.44 -6.45 8.99
N GLY A 44 4.21 -5.36 9.11
CA GLY A 44 4.19 -4.49 10.28
C GLY A 44 3.00 -3.52 10.36
N ASN A 45 2.19 -3.42 9.31
CA ASN A 45 1.06 -2.50 9.23
C ASN A 45 -0.27 -3.26 9.29
N ILE A 46 -0.89 -3.27 10.47
CA ILE A 46 -2.16 -3.98 10.69
C ILE A 46 -3.34 -3.10 10.28
N CYS A 47 -4.26 -3.65 9.49
CA CYS A 47 -5.53 -3.03 9.12
C CYS A 47 -6.71 -3.78 9.76
N ARG A 48 -7.42 -3.13 10.68
CA ARG A 48 -8.61 -3.72 11.31
C ARG A 48 -9.85 -3.69 10.42
N CYS A 49 -9.91 -2.76 9.47
CA CYS A 49 -10.97 -2.66 8.47
C CYS A 49 -10.88 -3.74 7.37
N GLY A 50 -9.77 -4.48 7.29
CA GLY A 50 -9.60 -5.57 6.32
C GLY A 50 -9.35 -5.12 4.88
N THR A 51 -8.85 -3.91 4.64
CA THR A 51 -8.69 -3.33 3.28
C THR A 51 -7.41 -3.76 2.55
N TYR A 52 -6.77 -4.87 2.95
CA TYR A 52 -5.47 -5.31 2.43
C TYR A 52 -5.43 -5.49 0.91
N VAL A 53 -6.50 -6.02 0.31
CA VAL A 53 -6.60 -6.17 -1.16
C VAL A 53 -6.55 -4.82 -1.87
N ARG A 54 -7.23 -3.80 -1.32
CA ARG A 54 -7.23 -2.44 -1.87
C ARG A 54 -5.87 -1.76 -1.69
N ILE A 55 -5.24 -1.95 -0.52
CA ILE A 55 -3.88 -1.47 -0.24
C ILE A 55 -2.90 -2.02 -1.28
N LYS A 56 -2.92 -3.34 -1.51
CA LYS A 56 -2.06 -4.02 -2.49
C LYS A 56 -2.30 -3.49 -3.91
N ALA A 57 -3.56 -3.33 -4.31
CA ALA A 57 -3.91 -2.77 -5.61
C ALA A 57 -3.39 -1.32 -5.78
N ALA A 58 -3.53 -0.49 -4.73
CA ALA A 58 -3.02 0.88 -4.73
C ALA A 58 -1.50 0.95 -4.84
N ILE A 59 -0.76 0.04 -4.19
CA ILE A 59 0.70 -0.04 -4.30
C ILE A 59 1.11 -0.40 -5.73
N LYS A 60 0.44 -1.38 -6.35
CA LYS A 60 0.68 -1.75 -7.75
C LYS A 60 0.39 -0.62 -8.73
N SER A 61 -0.70 0.12 -8.54
CA SER A 61 -0.98 1.31 -9.35
C SER A 61 0.06 2.41 -9.13
N ALA A 62 0.48 2.63 -7.89
CA ALA A 62 1.53 3.61 -7.58
C ALA A 62 2.87 3.25 -8.23
N ALA A 63 3.23 1.97 -8.28
CA ALA A 63 4.44 1.48 -8.96
C ALA A 63 4.45 1.76 -10.47
N LYS A 64 3.29 1.69 -11.13
CA LYS A 64 3.15 1.98 -12.57
C LYS A 64 3.21 3.47 -12.89
N ASN A 65 2.80 4.31 -11.94
CA ASN A 65 2.63 5.76 -12.11
C ASN A 65 3.76 6.55 -11.42
N GLN A 66 4.88 5.91 -11.11
CA GLN A 66 6.04 6.51 -10.44
C GLN A 66 6.89 7.33 -11.40
#